data_AF-A0AAE3C3U9-F1
#
_entry.id   AF-A0AAE3C3U9-F1
#
_cell.length_a   1.000
_cell.length_b   1.000
_cell.length_c   1.000
_cell.angle_alpha   90.00
_cell.angle_beta   90.00
_cell.angle_gamma   90.00
#
_symmetry.space_group_name_H-M   'P 1'
#
loop_
_entity.id
_entity.type
_entity.pdbx_description
1 polymer ?
#
loop_
_entity_poly.entity_id
_entity_poly.type
_entity_poly.pdbx_seq_one_letter_code
_entity_poly.pdbx_strand_id
1 'polypeptide(L)'
;MAEESGVELLVDYPRFNIFEHELVPRHEVISEEERKWLLETFHVREEQLPRIKDTDPAVKAIGAKPGDIIKITRRSPTAGETVFYRYVVKGKYAPQIAKEEYGVIEEGEEEVVEEEERWEEL
;
A
#
# COMPACT_ATOMS: atom_id res chain seq x y z
N MET A 1 -3.86 28.33 -1.64
CA MET A 1 -5.16 28.01 -1.01
C MET A 1 -5.29 26.57 -0.53
N ALA A 2 -4.57 25.56 -1.09
CA ALA A 2 -4.54 24.20 -0.51
C ALA A 2 -3.41 24.00 0.53
N GLU A 3 -2.30 24.73 0.41
CA GLU A 3 -1.13 24.58 1.30
C GLU A 3 -1.31 25.20 2.69
N GLU A 4 -2.25 26.14 2.86
CA GLU A 4 -2.48 26.83 4.14
C GLU A 4 -3.40 26.06 5.10
N SER A 5 -4.02 24.96 4.67
CA SER A 5 -5.05 24.25 5.45
C SER A 5 -4.54 23.00 6.18
N GLY A 6 -3.29 22.59 5.99
CA GLY A 6 -2.77 21.33 6.55
C GLY A 6 -3.49 20.08 6.02
N VAL A 7 -4.07 20.16 4.81
CA VAL A 7 -4.83 19.07 4.18
C VAL A 7 -3.96 18.42 3.11
N GLU A 8 -3.57 17.16 3.32
CA GLU A 8 -2.90 16.36 2.30
C GLU A 8 -3.91 15.80 1.29
N LEU A 9 -3.67 16.05 0.01
CA LEU A 9 -4.53 15.61 -1.10
C LEU A 9 -4.04 14.24 -1.59
N LEU A 10 -4.74 13.18 -1.19
CA LEU A 10 -4.46 11.84 -1.69
C LEU A 10 -5.18 11.61 -3.03
N VAL A 11 -4.43 11.70 -4.13
CA VAL A 11 -4.94 11.60 -5.51
C VAL A 11 -5.58 10.22 -5.80
N ASP A 12 -4.99 9.16 -5.26
CA ASP A 12 -5.40 7.76 -5.46
C ASP A 12 -5.98 7.11 -4.18
N TYR A 13 -6.87 7.80 -3.47
CA TYR A 13 -7.47 7.28 -2.24
C TYR A 13 -8.99 7.23 -2.33
N PRO A 14 -9.64 6.15 -1.82
CA PRO A 14 -11.08 6.00 -1.91
C PRO A 14 -11.82 7.18 -1.28
N ARG A 15 -12.84 7.68 -1.98
CA ARG A 15 -13.69 8.80 -1.53
C ARG A 15 -14.67 8.41 -0.40
N PHE A 16 -14.65 7.16 0.02
CA PHE A 16 -15.51 6.59 1.06
C PHE A 16 -14.64 5.99 2.16
N ASN A 17 -15.23 5.79 3.34
CA ASN A 17 -14.53 5.19 4.45
C ASN A 17 -14.38 3.68 4.24
N ILE A 18 -13.14 3.22 4.00
CA ILE A 18 -12.84 1.81 3.77
C ILE A 18 -13.13 0.90 4.96
N PHE A 19 -13.12 1.44 6.19
CA PHE A 19 -13.35 0.67 7.41
C PHE A 19 -14.83 0.37 7.68
N GLU A 20 -15.74 0.98 6.91
CA GLU A 20 -17.17 0.63 6.96
C GLU A 20 -17.47 -0.64 6.16
N HIS A 21 -16.54 -1.09 5.31
CA HIS A 21 -16.73 -2.28 4.50
C HIS A 21 -16.59 -3.56 5.34
N GLU A 22 -17.56 -4.48 5.22
CA GLU A 22 -17.61 -5.73 6.00
C GLU A 22 -16.33 -6.57 5.92
N LEU A 23 -15.72 -6.64 4.72
CA LEU A 23 -14.48 -7.39 4.49
C LEU A 23 -13.21 -6.69 4.97
N VAL A 24 -13.27 -5.44 5.42
CA VAL A 24 -12.12 -4.67 5.88
C VAL A 24 -12.14 -4.64 7.42
N PRO A 25 -11.32 -5.46 8.10
CA PRO A 25 -11.25 -5.43 9.56
C PRO A 25 -10.66 -4.11 10.06
N ARG A 26 -10.79 -3.86 11.36
CA ARG A 26 -10.22 -2.66 11.99
C ARG A 26 -8.69 -2.78 12.06
N HIS A 27 -8.00 -1.73 11.63
CA HIS A 27 -6.54 -1.62 11.66
C HIS A 27 -6.14 -0.49 12.61
N GLU A 28 -5.14 -0.73 13.47
CA GLU A 28 -4.65 0.25 14.45
C GLU A 28 -3.12 0.16 14.56
N VAL A 29 -2.43 1.30 14.68
CA VAL A 29 -0.99 1.33 14.95
C VAL A 29 -0.76 1.06 16.43
N ILE A 30 0.14 0.12 16.75
CA ILE A 30 0.42 -0.22 18.14
C ILE A 30 1.39 0.78 18.78
N SER A 31 1.35 0.89 20.12
CA SER A 31 2.32 1.68 20.87
C SER A 31 3.67 0.97 20.98
N GLU A 32 4.72 1.71 21.33
CA GLU A 32 6.06 1.15 21.59
C GLU A 32 6.07 0.13 22.74
N GLU A 33 5.18 0.30 23.73
CA GLU A 33 5.02 -0.65 24.84
C GLU A 33 4.40 -1.96 24.35
N GLU A 34 3.34 -1.90 23.54
CA GLU A 34 2.70 -3.08 22.96
C GLU A 34 3.63 -3.77 21.95
N ARG A 35 4.43 -3.01 21.20
CA ARG A 35 5.49 -3.52 20.31
C ARG A 35 6.48 -4.39 21.09
N LYS A 36 7.04 -3.88 22.19
CA LYS A 36 8.00 -4.64 23.00
C LYS A 36 7.36 -5.91 23.58
N TRP A 37 6.17 -5.77 24.17
CA TRP A 37 5.43 -6.89 24.73
C TRP A 37 5.17 -8.00 23.70
N LEU A 38 4.79 -7.61 22.47
CA LEU A 38 4.55 -8.54 21.36
C LEU A 38 5.81 -9.33 21.01
N LEU A 39 6.92 -8.63 20.75
CA LEU A 39 8.16 -9.25 20.32
C LEU A 39 8.73 -10.19 21.40
N GLU A 40 8.61 -9.80 22.68
CA GLU A 40 9.00 -10.63 23.83
C GLU A 40 8.09 -11.85 23.99
N THR A 41 6.76 -11.67 23.93
CA THR A 41 5.79 -12.76 24.11
C THR A 41 5.95 -13.83 23.05
N PHE A 42 6.01 -13.42 21.78
CA PHE A 42 6.11 -14.34 20.66
C PHE A 42 7.54 -14.76 20.33
N HIS A 43 8.55 -14.17 20.98
CA HIS A 43 9.97 -14.45 20.72
C HIS A 43 10.34 -14.31 19.24
N VAL A 44 9.82 -13.26 18.59
CA VAL A 44 10.04 -12.99 17.16
C VAL A 44 10.70 -11.63 16.97
N ARG A 45 11.43 -11.48 15.86
CA ARG A 45 11.90 -10.18 15.37
C ARG A 45 10.83 -9.52 14.51
N GLU A 46 10.90 -8.21 14.36
CA GLU A 46 9.93 -7.42 13.58
C GLU A 46 9.84 -7.91 12.14
N GLU A 47 10.97 -8.30 11.53
CA GLU A 47 11.02 -8.74 10.13
C GLU A 47 10.39 -10.12 9.91
N GLN A 48 10.14 -10.88 10.98
CA GLN A 48 9.49 -12.19 10.93
C GLN A 48 7.97 -12.10 10.96
N LEU A 49 7.42 -10.91 11.26
CA LEU A 49 5.98 -10.70 11.20
C LEU A 49 5.50 -10.68 9.74
N PRO A 50 4.26 -11.12 9.47
CA PRO A 50 3.66 -10.96 8.17
C PRO A 50 3.71 -9.51 7.69
N ARG A 51 4.12 -9.29 6.44
CA ARG A 51 4.39 -7.96 5.91
C ARG A 51 3.15 -7.35 5.28
N ILE A 52 2.99 -6.04 5.42
CA ILE A 52 2.00 -5.23 4.68
C ILE A 52 2.72 -4.04 4.03
N LYS A 53 2.30 -3.63 2.84
CA LYS A 53 2.93 -2.51 2.13
C LYS A 53 2.37 -1.18 2.66
N ASP A 54 3.20 -0.16 2.77
CA ASP A 54 2.78 1.24 2.98
C ASP A 54 1.87 1.77 1.87
N THR A 55 1.92 1.16 0.68
CA THR A 55 1.03 1.48 -0.44
C THR A 55 -0.42 1.02 -0.23
N ASP A 56 -0.68 0.13 0.75
CA ASP A 56 -2.00 -0.43 1.01
C ASP A 56 -3.00 0.65 1.50
N PRO A 57 -4.25 0.68 0.99
CA PRO A 57 -5.23 1.69 1.40
C PRO A 57 -5.48 1.73 2.91
N ALA A 58 -5.53 0.59 3.59
CA ALA A 58 -5.77 0.55 5.04
C ALA A 58 -4.60 1.13 5.83
N VAL A 59 -3.36 0.93 5.35
CA VAL A 59 -2.15 1.47 5.98
C VAL A 59 -2.05 2.99 5.78
N LYS A 60 -2.38 3.47 4.57
CA LYS A 60 -2.49 4.91 4.28
C LYS A 60 -3.56 5.59 5.13
N ALA A 61 -4.71 4.93 5.30
CA ALA A 61 -5.84 5.44 6.07
C ALA A 61 -5.49 5.78 7.52
N ILE A 62 -4.72 4.89 8.16
CA ILE A 62 -4.29 5.03 9.55
C ILE A 62 -3.01 5.84 9.70
N GLY A 63 -2.40 6.28 8.60
CA GLY A 63 -1.15 7.05 8.61
C GLY A 63 0.09 6.27 9.07
N ALA A 64 0.08 4.94 8.95
CA ALA A 64 1.19 4.10 9.36
C ALA A 64 2.37 4.19 8.39
N LYS A 65 3.59 4.15 8.91
CA LYS A 65 4.84 4.31 8.15
C LYS A 65 5.62 2.99 8.10
N PRO A 66 6.52 2.82 7.11
CA PRO A 66 7.45 1.69 7.11
C PRO A 66 8.22 1.60 8.44
N GLY A 67 8.22 0.43 9.07
CA GLY A 67 8.74 0.22 10.42
C GLY A 67 7.67 0.11 11.52
N ASP A 68 6.46 0.56 11.24
CA ASP A 68 5.34 0.40 12.18
C ASP A 68 4.81 -1.03 12.17
N ILE A 69 4.24 -1.42 13.32
CA ILE A 69 3.47 -2.66 13.43
C ILE A 69 2.00 -2.27 13.57
N ILE A 70 1.17 -2.90 12.74
CA ILE A 70 -0.26 -2.72 12.76
C ILE A 70 -0.94 -3.92 13.43
N LYS A 71 -1.94 -3.62 14.25
CA LYS A 71 -2.85 -4.58 14.85
C LYS A 71 -4.12 -4.64 14.01
N ILE A 72 -4.54 -5.85 13.65
CA ILE A 72 -5.73 -6.12 12.86
C ILE A 72 -6.67 -6.94 13.70
N THR A 73 -7.81 -6.36 14.05
CA THR A 73 -8.84 -7.02 14.85
C THR A 73 -9.99 -7.42 13.93
N ARG A 74 -10.16 -8.74 13.71
CA ARG A 74 -11.23 -9.28 12.88
C ARG A 74 -12.22 -10.10 13.70
N ARG A 75 -13.50 -10.01 13.37
CA ARG A 75 -14.51 -10.94 13.88
C ARG A 75 -14.45 -12.24 13.10
N SER A 76 -14.24 -13.34 13.81
CA SER A 76 -14.24 -14.70 13.28
C SER A 76 -15.54 -15.40 13.70
N PRO A 77 -16.26 -16.07 12.78
CA PRO A 77 -17.44 -16.85 13.13
C PRO A 77 -17.16 -17.96 14.15
N THR A 78 -15.94 -18.50 14.15
CA THR A 78 -15.55 -19.64 15.00
C THR A 78 -14.87 -19.23 16.30
N ALA A 79 -14.11 -18.13 16.28
CA ALA A 79 -13.25 -17.71 17.39
C ALA A 79 -13.71 -16.40 18.06
N GLY A 80 -14.83 -15.82 17.61
CA GLY A 80 -15.32 -14.53 18.09
C GLY A 80 -14.45 -13.37 17.57
N GLU A 81 -13.41 -13.00 18.30
CA GLU A 81 -12.48 -11.93 17.91
C GLU A 81 -11.07 -12.49 17.80
N THR A 82 -10.38 -12.19 16.69
CA THR A 82 -9.00 -12.63 16.46
C THR A 82 -8.14 -11.44 16.09
N VAL A 83 -6.99 -11.35 16.76
CA VAL A 83 -6.00 -10.28 16.58
C VAL A 83 -4.83 -10.82 15.75
N PHE A 84 -4.44 -10.06 14.72
CA PHE A 84 -3.24 -10.30 13.93
C PHE A 84 -2.33 -9.09 13.98
N TYR A 85 -1.02 -9.32 13.89
CA TYR A 85 -0.03 -8.27 13.83
C TYR A 85 0.72 -8.34 12.50
N ARG A 86 0.92 -7.21 11.83
CA ARG A 86 1.68 -7.12 10.58
C ARG A 86 2.69 -6.00 10.62
N TYR A 87 3.85 -6.21 9.99
CA TYR A 87 4.92 -5.23 9.89
C TYR A 87 4.82 -4.44 8.58
N VAL A 88 4.83 -3.11 8.68
CA VAL A 88 4.72 -2.22 7.52
C VAL A 88 6.07 -2.10 6.83
N VAL A 89 6.07 -2.38 5.52
CA VAL A 89 7.26 -2.28 4.67
C VAL A 89 7.01 -1.33 3.52
N LYS A 90 8.09 -0.70 3.05
CA LYS A 90 8.04 0.16 1.88
C LYS A 90 7.72 -0.67 0.62
N GLY A 91 6.58 -0.39 0.01
CA GLY A 91 6.17 -0.92 -1.27
C GLY A 91 6.74 -0.09 -2.41
N LYS A 92 7.08 -0.75 -3.52
CA LYS A 92 7.31 -0.06 -4.80
C LYS A 92 5.96 0.14 -5.48
N TYR A 93 5.64 1.34 -5.95
CA TYR A 93 4.43 1.63 -6.72
C TYR A 93 4.56 0.96 -8.10
N ALA A 94 3.55 0.22 -8.55
CA ALA A 94 3.61 -0.51 -9.83
C ALA A 94 4.00 0.38 -11.04
N PRO A 95 3.55 1.65 -11.13
CA PRO A 95 4.03 2.58 -12.16
C PRO A 95 5.53 2.91 -12.12
N GLN A 96 6.17 2.91 -10.94
CA GLN A 96 7.62 3.11 -10.84
C GLN A 96 8.38 1.86 -11.29
N ILE A 97 7.82 0.67 -11.02
CA ILE A 97 8.35 -0.61 -11.52
C ILE A 97 8.22 -0.64 -13.04
N ALA A 98 7.09 -0.19 -13.60
CA ALA A 98 6.90 -0.08 -15.04
C ALA A 98 7.91 0.88 -15.70
N LYS A 99 8.22 2.02 -15.06
CA LYS A 99 9.26 2.95 -15.54
C LYS A 99 10.67 2.36 -15.47
N GLU A 100 11.04 1.68 -14.38
CA GLU A 100 12.38 1.06 -14.23
C GLU A 100 12.57 -0.19 -15.10
N GLU A 101 11.53 -1.02 -15.27
CA GLU A 101 11.62 -2.33 -15.91
C GLU A 101 11.27 -2.29 -17.41
N TYR A 102 10.37 -1.38 -17.81
CA TYR A 102 9.89 -1.27 -19.20
C TYR A 102 10.24 0.06 -19.87
N GLY A 103 10.95 0.98 -19.19
CA GLY A 103 11.45 2.21 -19.81
C GLY A 103 10.37 3.00 -20.54
N VAL A 104 9.19 3.18 -19.93
CA VAL A 104 8.09 3.92 -20.54
C VAL A 104 8.54 5.37 -20.76
N ILE A 105 8.81 5.68 -22.02
CA ILE A 105 9.09 6.98 -22.62
C ILE A 105 8.00 7.95 -22.17
N GLU A 106 8.38 9.16 -21.74
CA GLU A 106 7.40 10.22 -21.48
C GLU A 106 6.55 10.41 -22.75
N GLU A 107 5.22 10.36 -22.61
CA GLU A 107 4.31 10.74 -23.70
C GLU A 107 4.61 12.20 -24.08
N GLY A 108 5.31 12.37 -25.18
CA GLY A 108 5.62 13.64 -25.80
C GLY A 108 6.09 13.41 -27.24
N GLU A 109 5.27 13.87 -28.17
CA GLU A 109 5.50 13.95 -29.62
C GLU A 109 5.25 12.65 -30.43
N GLU A 110 4.00 12.55 -30.90
CA GLU A 110 3.56 11.66 -31.96
C GLU A 110 4.14 12.16 -33.31
N GLU A 111 5.28 11.63 -33.75
CA GLU A 111 5.68 11.70 -35.16
C GLU A 111 5.12 10.48 -35.89
N VAL A 112 4.07 10.73 -36.69
CA VAL A 112 3.55 9.77 -37.66
C VAL A 112 4.48 9.77 -38.88
N VAL A 113 5.20 8.67 -39.12
CA VAL A 113 5.89 8.45 -40.39
C VAL A 113 5.10 7.41 -41.19
N GLU A 114 4.58 7.85 -42.34
CA GLU A 114 3.79 7.06 -43.29
C GLU A 114 4.60 5.87 -43.83
N GLU A 115 4.04 4.67 -43.69
CA GLU A 115 4.61 3.41 -44.20
C GLU A 115 3.97 3.08 -45.56
N GLU A 116 4.43 3.75 -46.61
CA GLU A 116 4.17 3.41 -48.02
C GLU A 116 5.46 2.82 -48.63
N GLU A 117 5.32 1.81 -49.50
CA GLU A 117 6.39 1.21 -50.34
C GLU A 117 7.25 0.05 -49.78
N ARG A 118 6.63 -1.03 -49.29
CA ARG A 118 7.35 -2.33 -49.27
C ARG A 118 6.46 -3.57 -49.51
N TRP A 119 5.74 -3.57 -50.64
CA TRP A 119 4.96 -4.75 -51.08
C TRP A 119 5.12 -5.10 -52.57
N GLU A 120 6.20 -4.72 -53.26
CA GLU A 120 6.43 -5.09 -54.67
C GLU A 120 7.54 -6.14 -54.93
N GLU A 121 7.99 -6.92 -53.93
CA GLU A 121 8.97 -8.00 -54.19
C GLU A 121 8.66 -9.33 -53.49
N LEU A 122 7.41 -9.80 -53.53
CA LEU A 122 7.08 -11.22 -53.31
C LEU A 122 6.02 -11.74 -54.30
#